data_AF-A0A9X1BBT9-F1
#
_entry.id   AF-A0A9X1BBT9-F1
#
_cell.length_a   1.000
_cell.length_b   1.000
_cell.length_c   1.000
_cell.angle_alpha   90.00
_cell.angle_beta   90.00
_cell.angle_gamma   90.00
#
_symmetry.space_group_name_H-M   'P 1'
#
loop_
_entity.id
_entity.type
_entity.pdbx_description
1 polymer ?
#
loop_
_entity_poly.entity_id
_entity_poly.type
_entity_poly.pdbx_seq_one_letter_code
_entity_poly.pdbx_strand_id
1 'polypeptide(L)' 'MKKPTVGSYWVHKKTLRVCKVIAVGLWEETLEECVVYVSLDKDQKCWIRPLEIFMDGRLYERPYN' A
#
# COMPACT_ATOMS: atom_id res chain seq x y z
N MET A 1 0.04 13.81 -5.61
CA MET A 1 0.68 12.48 -5.63
C MET A 1 -0.21 11.52 -6.39
N LYS A 2 0.34 10.53 -7.11
CA LYS A 2 -0.45 9.53 -7.81
C LYS A 2 -1.03 8.53 -6.81
N LYS A 3 -2.35 8.27 -6.85
CA LYS A 3 -2.99 7.24 -6.00
C LYS A 3 -2.43 5.85 -6.34
N PRO A 4 -2.32 4.93 -5.36
CA PRO A 4 -1.89 3.57 -5.61
C PRO A 4 -2.91 2.87 -6.51
N THR A 5 -2.42 2.08 -7.47
CA THR A 5 -3.26 1.21 -8.30
C THR A 5 -3.09 -0.23 -7.87
N VAL A 6 -4.12 -1.06 -8.08
CA VAL A 6 -3.97 -2.51 -7.91
C VAL A 6 -2.82 -3.01 -8.79
N GLY A 7 -1.94 -3.82 -8.21
CA GLY A 7 -0.74 -4.33 -8.86
C GLY A 7 0.50 -3.45 -8.72
N SER A 8 0.37 -2.20 -8.25
CA SER A 8 1.53 -1.31 -8.04
C SER A 8 2.42 -1.79 -6.89
N TYR A 9 3.71 -1.47 -6.99
CA TYR A 9 4.74 -1.85 -6.02
C TYR A 9 5.20 -0.63 -5.24
N TRP A 10 5.33 -0.78 -3.94
CA TRP A 10 5.67 0.30 -3.02
C TRP A 10 6.76 -0.14 -2.05
N VAL A 11 7.57 0.82 -1.60
CA VAL A 11 8.67 0.57 -0.66
C VAL A 11 8.47 1.41 0.58
N HIS A 12 8.51 0.77 1.74
CA HIS A 12 8.44 1.46 3.02
C HIS A 12 9.80 2.08 3.37
N LYS A 13 9.87 3.41 3.53
CA LYS A 13 11.12 4.16 3.69
C LYS A 13 11.99 3.69 4.87
N LYS A 14 11.37 3.37 6.01
CA LYS A 14 12.10 2.99 7.23
C LYS A 14 12.72 1.59 7.17
N THR A 15 12.01 0.65 6.54
CA THR A 15 12.37 -0.77 6.59
C THR A 15 12.89 -1.30 5.26
N LEU A 16 12.78 -0.51 4.19
CA LEU A 16 13.10 -0.86 2.79
C LEU A 16 12.34 -2.09 2.28
N ARG A 17 11.30 -2.52 3.00
CA ARG A 17 10.45 -3.65 2.58
C ARG A 17 9.59 -3.23 1.41
N VAL A 18 9.52 -4.11 0.42
CA VAL A 18 8.68 -3.97 -0.76
C VAL A 18 7.32 -4.59 -0.48
N CYS A 19 6.25 -3.93 -0.90
CA CYS A 19 4.91 -4.47 -0.90
C CYS A 19 4.22 -4.28 -2.25
N LYS A 20 3.17 -5.08 -2.49
CA LYS A 20 2.31 -4.99 -3.66
C LYS A 20 0.89 -4.65 -3.22
N VAL A 21 0.29 -3.67 -3.87
CA VAL A 21 -1.12 -3.31 -3.67
C VAL A 21 -2.00 -4.37 -4.33
N ILE A 22 -2.96 -4.92 -3.58
CA ILE A 22 -3.87 -5.97 -4.06
C ILE A 22 -5.32 -5.50 -4.16
N ALA A 23 -5.70 -4.46 -3.41
CA ALA A 23 -7.01 -3.80 -3.55
C ALA A 23 -6.93 -2.34 -3.08
N VAL A 24 -7.81 -1.51 -3.64
CA VAL A 24 -8.13 -0.17 -3.15
C VAL A 24 -9.65 -0.07 -3.13
N GLY A 25 -10.25 0.40 -2.04
CA GLY A 25 -11.70 0.43 -1.87
C GLY A 25 -12.11 1.21 -0.64
N LEU A 26 -13.41 1.20 -0.31
CA LEU A 26 -13.94 1.87 0.87
C LEU A 26 -14.00 0.91 2.06
N TRP A 27 -13.65 1.39 3.25
CA TRP A 27 -13.98 0.70 4.50
C TRP A 27 -15.46 0.94 4.80
N GLU A 28 -16.25 -0.12 4.89
CA GLU A 28 -17.72 -0.05 4.94
C GLU A 28 -18.27 0.81 6.09
N GLU A 29 -17.67 0.73 7.28
CA GLU A 29 -18.14 1.45 8.47
C GLU A 29 -18.02 2.98 8.35
N THR A 30 -16.96 3.46 7.69
CA THR A 30 -16.61 4.89 7.65
C THR A 30 -16.67 5.51 6.26
N LEU A 31 -16.77 4.67 5.22
CA LEU A 31 -16.60 5.02 3.81
C LEU A 31 -15.25 5.68 3.50
N GLU A 32 -14.23 5.45 4.33
CA GLU A 32 -12.87 5.93 4.05
C GLU A 32 -12.17 5.07 3.00
N GLU A 33 -11.49 5.71 2.05
CA GLU A 33 -10.65 4.99 1.09
C GLU A 33 -9.50 4.28 1.83
N CYS A 34 -9.33 2.99 1.57
CA CYS A 34 -8.31 2.13 2.13
C CYS A 34 -7.54 1.40 1.04
N VAL A 35 -6.29 1.08 1.35
CA VAL A 35 -5.38 0.31 0.52
C VAL A 35 -5.09 -1.01 1.21
N VAL A 36 -5.28 -2.10 0.48
CA VAL A 36 -4.89 -3.44 0.91
C VAL A 36 -3.61 -3.83 0.16
N TYR A 37 -2.58 -4.24 0.90
CA TYR A 37 -1.29 -4.60 0.33
C TYR A 37 -0.62 -5.73 1.10
N VAL A 38 0.23 -6.48 0.40
CA VAL A 38 1.02 -7.60 0.96
C VAL A 38 2.50 -7.29 0.88
N SER A 39 3.24 -7.57 1.96
CA SER A 39 4.70 -7.54 1.91
C SER A 39 5.22 -8.64 0.99
N LEU A 40 6.34 -8.39 0.32
CA LEU A 40 7.03 -9.37 -0.54
C LEU A 40 8.21 -10.03 0.19
N ASP A 41 8.25 -9.91 1.52
CA ASP A 41 9.16 -10.67 2.36
C ASP A 41 8.62 -12.08 2.61
N LYS A 42 9.42 -12.94 3.26
CA LYS A 42 9.11 -14.36 3.50
C LYS A 42 7.77 -14.56 4.22
N ASP A 43 7.34 -13.61 5.04
CA ASP A 43 6.14 -13.72 5.86
C ASP A 43 4.86 -13.31 5.11
N GLN A 44 4.98 -12.62 3.97
CA GLN A 44 3.86 -12.13 3.14
C GLN A 44 2.69 -11.52 3.92
N LYS A 45 2.99 -10.66 4.90
CA LYS A 45 1.98 -10.05 5.76
C LYS A 45 1.03 -9.17 4.94
N CYS A 46 -0.27 -9.38 5.13
CA CYS A 46 -1.32 -8.54 4.57
C CYS A 46 -1.63 -7.37 5.51
N TRP A 47 -1.79 -6.19 4.95
CA TRP A 47 -2.08 -4.96 5.66
C TRP A 47 -3.26 -4.26 5.01
N ILE A 48 -4.08 -3.64 5.84
CA ILE A 48 -5.13 -2.70 5.45
C ILE A 48 -4.76 -1.36 6.07
N ARG A 49 -4.81 -0.29 5.29
CA ARG A 49 -4.44 1.05 5.76
C ARG A 49 -5.29 2.12 5.08
N PRO A 50 -5.75 3.16 5.80
CA PRO A 50 -6.36 4.33 5.18
C PRO A 50 -5.46 4.93 4.11
N LEU A 51 -6.04 5.31 2.98
CA LEU A 51 -5.32 5.82 1.82
C LEU A 51 -4.46 7.04 2.19
N GLU A 52 -5.00 7.95 2.99
CA GLU A 52 -4.26 9.14 3.45
C GLU A 52 -2.99 8.77 4.22
N ILE A 53 -3.08 7.77 5.11
CA ILE A 53 -1.92 7.27 5.89
C ILE A 53 -0.97 6.46 5.01
N PHE A 54 -1.47 5.78 3.97
CA PHE A 54 -0.62 5.10 3.01
C PHE A 54 0.21 6.11 2.19
N MET A 55 -0.40 7.25 1.87
CA MET A 55 0.17 8.33 1.07
C MET A 55 0.90 9.40 1.91
N ASP A 56 1.05 9.20 3.22
CA ASP A 56 1.69 10.14 4.16
C ASP A 56 3.20 10.34 3.96
N GLY A 57 3.77 9.71 2.91
CA GLY A 57 5.17 9.78 2.58
C GLY A 57 6.04 8.71 3.27
N ARG A 58 5.47 7.79 4.06
CA ARG A 58 6.21 6.62 4.57
C ARG A 58 6.47 5.56 3.51
N LEU A 59 5.66 5.52 2.46
CA LEU A 59 5.85 4.66 1.30
C LEU A 59 6.13 5.50 0.05
N TYR A 60 6.89 4.94 -0.89
CA TYR A 60 7.07 5.51 -2.22
C TYR A 60 6.88 4.43 -3.28
N GLU A 61 6.31 4.82 -4.42
CA GLU A 61 6.10 3.94 -5.56
C GLU A 61 7.45 3.52 -6.15
N ARG A 62 7.61 2.21 -6.40
CA ARG A 62 8.76 1.65 -7.11
C ARG A 62 8.32 1.28 -8.51
N PRO A 63 8.83 1.96 -9.56
CA PRO A 63 8.64 1.51 -10.93
C PRO A 63 9.20 0.09 -11.06
N TYR A 64 8.37 -0.84 -11.51
CA TYR A 64 8.85 -2.14 -11.97
C TYR A 64 9.07 -2.00 -13.48
N ASN A 65 10.33 -2.09 -13.91
CA ASN A 65 10.67 -2.25 -15.32
C ASN A 65 10.36 -3.67 -15.78
#